data_AF-A0A835DM93-F1
#
_entry.id   AF-A0A835DM93-F1
#
_cell.length_a   1.000
_cell.length_b   1.000
_cell.length_c   1.000
_cell.angle_alpha   90.00
_cell.angle_beta   90.00
_cell.angle_gamma   90.00
#
_symmetry.space_group_name_H-M   'P 1'
#
loop_
_entity.id
_entity.type
_entity.pdbx_description
1 polymer ?
#
loop_
_entity_poly.entity_id
_entity_poly.type
_entity_poly.pdbx_seq_one_letter_code
_entity_poly.pdbx_strand_id
1 'polypeptide(L)'
;MGQMVCGSCHRLLSYPQGARHVQCSCCQTVNFVLEGSLYSFTPTDAQSMLFNNQSSSHQVGHVKCGSCSVLLMYPYGAPSVRCSSCRFVTEIGVHNRRPPLSVQQGPLPPPPSPVH
;
A
#
# COMPACT_ATOMS: atom_id res chain seq x y z
N MET A 1 31.02 11.31 -2.05
CA MET A 1 30.04 11.41 -0.95
C MET A 1 28.73 10.81 -1.44
N GLY A 2 28.21 9.81 -0.74
CA GLY A 2 26.94 9.16 -1.07
C GLY A 2 25.79 9.76 -0.26
N GLN A 3 24.56 9.54 -0.71
CA GLN A 3 23.35 9.92 0.01
C GLN A 3 22.46 8.70 0.16
N MET A 4 21.87 8.52 1.35
CA MET A 4 20.88 7.48 1.61
C MET A 4 19.70 8.07 2.39
N VAL A 5 18.56 7.40 2.36
CA VAL A 5 17.39 7.77 3.14
C VAL A 5 17.35 6.90 4.40
N CYS A 6 17.14 7.51 5.56
CA CYS A 6 16.97 6.75 6.80
C CYS A 6 15.69 5.91 6.76
N GLY A 7 15.79 4.61 7.04
CA GLY A 7 14.64 3.70 7.08
C GLY A 7 13.64 3.95 8.24
N SER A 8 13.99 4.79 9.22
CA SER A 8 13.11 5.10 10.35
C SER A 8 12.48 6.49 10.29
N CYS A 9 13.26 7.53 9.96
CA CYS A 9 12.76 8.91 9.93
C CYS A 9 12.68 9.52 8.52
N HIS A 10 13.01 8.75 7.49
CA HIS A 10 12.94 9.13 6.07
C HIS A 10 13.78 10.38 5.72
N ARG A 11 14.72 10.77 6.59
CA ARG A 11 15.60 11.90 6.37
C ARG A 11 16.78 11.50 5.50
N LEU A 12 17.18 12.40 4.61
CA LEU A 12 18.35 12.24 3.77
C LEU A 12 19.62 12.34 4.64
N LEU A 13 20.49 11.35 4.52
CA LEU A 13 21.74 11.20 5.24
C LEU A 13 22.88 11.19 4.23
N SER A 14 23.86 12.07 4.44
CA SER A 14 25.11 12.07 3.68
C SER A 14 26.10 11.12 4.34
N TYR A 15 26.80 10.30 3.55
CA TYR A 15 27.80 9.38 4.09
C TYR A 15 29.08 9.33 3.23
N PRO A 16 30.24 9.07 3.86
CA PRO A 16 31.48 8.88 3.13
C PRO A 16 31.47 7.53 2.39
N GLN A 17 32.10 7.49 1.22
CA GLN A 17 32.19 6.28 0.41
C GLN A 17 32.96 5.19 1.19
N GLY A 18 32.42 3.97 1.26
CA GLY A 18 32.95 2.88 2.09
C GLY A 18 32.39 2.78 3.51
N ALA A 19 31.48 3.69 3.93
CA ALA A 19 30.74 3.49 5.18
C ALA A 19 29.81 2.28 5.03
N ARG A 20 29.96 1.27 5.88
CA ARG A 20 29.07 0.09 5.91
C ARG A 20 27.78 0.35 6.70
N HIS A 21 27.84 1.31 7.62
CA HIS A 21 26.74 1.70 8.49
C HIS A 21 26.76 3.20 8.68
N VAL A 22 25.59 3.82 8.65
CA VAL A 22 25.40 5.26 8.81
C VAL A 22 24.35 5.47 9.89
N GLN A 23 24.78 6.04 11.02
CA GLN A 23 23.88 6.38 12.10
C GLN A 23 23.15 7.67 11.77
N CYS A 24 21.82 7.64 11.86
CA CYS A 24 21.01 8.83 11.71
C CYS A 24 21.18 9.74 12.93
N SER A 25 21.63 10.97 12.74
CA SER A 25 21.73 11.97 13.82
C SER A 25 20.37 12.41 14.37
N CYS A 26 19.27 12.14 13.65
CA CYS A 26 17.93 12.58 14.03
C CYS A 26 17.19 11.58 14.92
N CYS A 27 17.32 10.29 14.63
CA CYS A 27 16.60 9.22 15.32
C CYS A 27 17.52 8.14 15.90
N GLN A 28 18.85 8.31 15.78
CA GLN A 28 19.89 7.39 16.24
C GLN A 28 19.86 5.99 15.59
N THR A 29 18.93 5.73 14.66
CA THR A 29 18.85 4.50 13.87
C THR A 29 20.13 4.28 13.06
N VAL A 30 20.72 3.09 13.19
CA VAL A 30 21.84 2.64 12.36
C VAL A 30 21.29 2.10 11.05
N ASN A 31 21.63 2.76 9.93
CA ASN A 31 21.23 2.33 8.59
C ASN A 31 22.41 1.57 7.94
N PHE A 32 22.13 0.39 7.38
CA PHE A 32 23.13 -0.44 6.72
C PHE A 32 23.28 0.05 5.27
N VAL A 33 24.50 0.41 4.87
CA VAL A 33 24.82 0.74 3.48
C VAL A 33 25.22 -0.57 2.82
N LEU A 34 24.29 -1.14 2.06
CA LEU A 34 24.55 -2.34 1.26
C LEU A 34 25.38 -1.91 0.03
N GLU A 35 26.70 -1.86 0.19
CA GLU A 35 27.61 -1.81 -0.96
C GLU A 35 27.59 -3.21 -1.60
N GLY A 36 26.96 -3.28 -2.78
CA GLY A 36 26.58 -4.54 -3.42
C GLY A 36 27.76 -5.46 -3.69
N SER A 37 27.81 -6.56 -2.95
CA SER A 37 28.34 -7.83 -3.46
C SER A 37 27.20 -8.83 -3.45
N LEU A 38 26.83 -9.27 -4.65
CA LEU A 38 25.89 -10.34 -4.97
C LEU A 38 24.38 -10.03 -4.88
N TYR A 39 23.95 -8.92 -5.48
CA TYR A 39 22.73 -9.01 -6.31
C TYR A 39 23.03 -8.36 -7.65
N SER A 40 23.49 -9.19 -8.58
CA SER A 40 23.67 -8.87 -9.98
C SER A 40 22.36 -8.31 -10.52
N PHE A 41 22.37 -7.05 -10.94
CA PHE A 41 21.46 -6.57 -11.98
C PHE A 41 21.82 -7.31 -13.27
N THR A 42 21.31 -8.52 -13.45
CA THR A 42 21.28 -9.14 -14.76
C THR A 42 20.15 -8.48 -15.56
N PRO A 43 20.41 -7.95 -16.78
CA PRO A 43 19.38 -7.34 -17.65
C PRO A 43 18.35 -8.36 -18.20
N THR A 44 18.26 -9.54 -17.59
CA THR A 44 17.18 -10.52 -17.77
C THR A 44 16.04 -10.33 -16.77
N ASP A 45 16.20 -9.53 -15.71
CA ASP A 45 15.08 -9.24 -14.77
C ASP A 45 14.11 -8.16 -15.29
N ALA A 46 14.43 -7.51 -16.41
CA ALA A 46 13.46 -6.70 -17.15
C ALA A 46 12.31 -7.54 -17.75
N GLN A 47 12.45 -8.87 -17.83
CA GLN A 47 11.37 -9.80 -18.21
C GLN A 47 10.54 -10.26 -17.00
N SER A 48 10.96 -9.97 -15.77
CA SER A 48 10.16 -10.15 -14.54
C SER A 48 9.07 -9.09 -14.39
N MET A 49 9.12 -8.03 -15.21
CA MET A 49 8.04 -7.04 -15.37
C MET A 49 6.78 -7.63 -16.05
N LEU A 50 6.77 -8.93 -16.41
CA LEU A 50 5.63 -9.60 -17.06
C LEU A 50 5.13 -10.88 -16.36
N PHE A 51 5.57 -11.21 -15.13
CA PHE A 51 5.03 -12.37 -14.40
C PHE A 51 4.73 -12.11 -12.90
N ASN A 52 4.03 -11.01 -12.59
CA ASN A 52 2.86 -11.08 -11.68
C ASN A 52 1.97 -9.83 -11.80
N ASN A 53 1.05 -9.91 -12.74
CA ASN A 53 -0.10 -9.03 -12.87
C ASN A 53 -1.06 -9.25 -11.68
N GLN A 54 -0.88 -8.53 -10.56
CA GLN A 54 -1.99 -8.04 -9.71
C GLN A 54 -1.45 -7.41 -8.42
N SER A 55 -1.04 -6.15 -8.48
CA SER A 55 -1.31 -5.26 -7.35
C SER A 55 -2.35 -4.29 -7.85
N SER A 56 -3.60 -4.63 -7.53
CA SER A 56 -4.77 -3.79 -7.75
C SER A 56 -4.69 -2.54 -6.87
N SER A 57 -3.70 -1.69 -7.14
CA SER A 57 -3.39 -0.51 -6.34
C SER A 57 -4.41 0.61 -6.50
N HIS A 58 -5.50 0.35 -7.24
CA HIS A 58 -6.57 1.31 -7.53
C HIS A 58 -7.97 0.76 -7.23
N GLN A 59 -8.13 -0.52 -6.86
CA GLN A 59 -9.46 -1.00 -6.44
C GLN A 59 -9.66 -0.73 -4.95
N VAL A 60 -10.66 0.08 -4.67
CA VAL A 60 -11.14 0.36 -3.31
C VAL A 60 -12.27 -0.61 -3.00
N GLY A 61 -12.09 -1.41 -1.94
CA GLY A 61 -13.11 -2.30 -1.40
C GLY A 61 -13.98 -1.58 -0.37
N HIS A 62 -15.15 -2.16 -0.10
CA HIS A 62 -16.05 -1.70 0.94
C HIS A 62 -16.29 -2.80 1.96
N VAL A 63 -16.39 -2.44 3.24
CA VAL A 63 -16.79 -3.36 4.31
C VAL A 63 -17.67 -2.63 5.32
N LYS A 64 -18.61 -3.34 5.95
CA LYS A 64 -19.36 -2.79 7.09
C LYS A 64 -18.60 -3.03 8.37
N CYS A 65 -18.49 -2.00 9.20
CA CYS A 65 -17.96 -2.15 10.54
C CYS A 65 -18.81 -3.12 11.38
N GLY A 66 -18.17 -4.11 12.00
CA GLY A 66 -18.87 -5.12 12.82
C GLY A 66 -19.50 -4.59 14.11
N SER A 67 -19.17 -3.35 14.52
CA SER A 67 -19.70 -2.72 15.73
C SER A 67 -20.75 -1.65 15.42
N CYS A 68 -20.40 -0.66 14.60
CA CYS A 68 -21.27 0.49 14.32
C CYS A 68 -21.94 0.46 12.93
N SER A 69 -21.82 -0.63 12.17
CA SER A 69 -22.41 -0.83 10.82
C SER A 69 -22.02 0.19 9.73
N VAL A 70 -21.18 1.18 10.05
CA VAL A 70 -20.66 2.18 9.11
C VAL A 70 -19.91 1.50 7.96
N LEU A 71 -20.16 1.98 6.74
CA LEU A 71 -19.44 1.54 5.54
C LEU A 71 -18.04 2.17 5.52
N LEU A 72 -17.02 1.33 5.44
CA LEU A 72 -15.62 1.74 5.38
C LEU A 72 -15.03 1.40 4.02
N MET A 73 -14.25 2.33 3.48
CA MET A 73 -13.45 2.14 2.27
C MET A 73 -12.06 1.65 2.67
N TYR A 74 -11.54 0.66 1.96
CA TYR A 74 -10.19 0.14 2.22
C TYR A 74 -9.49 -0.25 0.92
N PRO A 75 -8.16 -0.16 0.84
CA PRO A 75 -7.41 -0.61 -0.33
C PRO A 75 -7.49 -2.14 -0.47
N TYR A 76 -7.77 -2.63 -1.67
CA TYR A 76 -7.86 -4.07 -1.91
C TYR A 76 -6.56 -4.77 -1.53
N GLY A 77 -6.65 -5.80 -0.68
CA GLY A 77 -5.48 -6.48 -0.10
C GLY A 77 -5.21 -6.16 1.37
N ALA A 78 -5.87 -5.15 1.96
CA ALA A 78 -5.77 -4.93 3.40
C ALA A 78 -6.41 -6.09 4.19
N PRO A 79 -5.71 -6.66 5.20
CA PRO A 79 -6.23 -7.76 6.02
C PRO A 79 -7.29 -7.28 7.03
N SER A 80 -7.26 -6.02 7.43
CA SER A 80 -8.19 -5.41 8.37
C SER A 80 -8.34 -3.91 8.12
N VAL A 81 -9.47 -3.34 8.54
CA VAL A 81 -9.71 -1.89 8.52
C VAL A 81 -10.20 -1.42 9.87
N ARG A 82 -9.70 -0.27 10.33
CA ARG A 82 -10.16 0.34 11.57
C ARG A 82 -11.25 1.36 11.27
N CYS A 83 -12.39 1.25 11.95
CA CYS A 83 -13.46 2.22 11.83
C CYS A 83 -13.04 3.57 12.43
N SER A 84 -13.21 4.65 11.66
CA SER A 84 -12.94 6.02 12.14
C SER A 84 -13.94 6.47 13.20
N SER A 85 -15.21 6.03 13.12
CA SER A 85 -16.26 6.42 14.06
C SER A 85 -16.18 5.70 15.41
N CYS A 86 -16.06 4.37 15.42
CA CYS A 86 -16.11 3.57 16.65
C CYS A 86 -14.79 2.90 17.03
N ARG A 87 -13.69 3.15 16.28
CA ARG A 87 -12.34 2.60 16.49
C ARG A 87 -12.21 1.07 16.45
N PHE A 88 -13.31 0.36 16.20
CA PHE A 88 -13.39 -1.09 16.05
C PHE A 88 -12.62 -1.56 14.82
N VAL A 89 -11.81 -2.62 14.97
CA VAL A 89 -11.04 -3.22 13.88
C VAL A 89 -11.89 -4.33 13.26
N THR A 90 -12.18 -4.21 11.96
CA THR A 90 -12.93 -5.22 11.21
C THR A 90 -11.96 -5.99 10.32
N GLU A 91 -11.93 -7.31 10.48
CA GLU A 91 -11.11 -8.20 9.66
C GLU A 91 -11.76 -8.45 8.29
N ILE A 92 -10.97 -8.29 7.22
CA ILE A 92 -11.43 -8.37 5.84
C ILE A 92 -11.32 -9.82 5.32
N GLY A 93 -12.22 -10.68 5.79
CA GLY A 93 -12.38 -12.06 5.30
C GLY A 93 -13.23 -12.18 4.03
N VAL A 94 -13.17 -13.32 3.34
CA VAL A 94 -13.94 -13.61 2.10
C VAL A 94 -15.46 -13.43 2.26
N HIS A 95 -15.96 -13.54 3.49
CA HIS A 95 -17.37 -13.45 3.88
C HIS A 95 -17.85 -12.00 4.13
N ASN A 96 -16.93 -11.06 4.34
CA ASN A 96 -17.23 -9.63 4.56
C ASN A 96 -16.73 -8.72 3.44
N ARG A 97 -16.02 -9.29 2.45
CA ARG A 97 -15.59 -8.56 1.26
C ARG A 97 -16.80 -8.30 0.36
N ARG A 98 -17.16 -7.02 0.19
CA ARG A 98 -18.00 -6.65 -0.95
C ARG A 98 -17.20 -6.78 -2.25
N PRO A 99 -17.84 -7.20 -3.34
CA PRO A 99 -17.24 -7.12 -4.68
C PRO A 99 -16.72 -5.71 -4.96
N PRO A 100 -15.71 -5.57 -5.85
CA PRO A 100 -15.21 -4.26 -6.25
C PRO A 100 -16.36 -3.38 -6.76
N LEU A 101 -16.23 -2.08 -6.54
CA LEU A 101 -17.22 -1.06 -6.94
C LEU A 101 -17.78 -1.27 -8.34
N SER A 102 -16.94 -1.64 -9.30
CA SER A 102 -17.32 -1.90 -10.71
C SER A 102 -18.41 -2.98 -10.86
N VAL A 103 -18.45 -3.97 -9.97
CA VAL A 103 -19.45 -5.06 -9.97
C VAL A 103 -20.70 -4.65 -9.17
N GLN A 104 -20.54 -3.77 -8.18
CA GLN A 104 -21.66 -3.25 -7.40
C GLN A 104 -22.40 -2.10 -8.12
N GLN A 105 -21.68 -1.34 -8.94
CA GLN A 105 -22.16 -0.29 -9.83
C GLN A 105 -22.63 -0.88 -11.16
N GLY A 106 -23.37 -2.00 -11.12
CA GLY A 106 -24.22 -2.38 -12.26
C GLY A 106 -25.01 -1.14 -12.73
N PRO A 107 -25.25 -1.01 -14.04
CA PRO A 107 -25.61 0.24 -14.71
C PRO A 107 -26.59 1.04 -13.87
N LEU A 108 -26.21 2.27 -13.52
CA LEU A 108 -27.10 3.21 -12.85
C LEU A 108 -28.43 3.20 -13.63
N PRO A 109 -29.59 3.06 -12.96
CA PRO A 109 -30.85 3.24 -13.66
C PRO A 109 -30.80 4.60 -14.36
N PRO A 110 -31.16 4.68 -15.65
CA PRO A 110 -31.12 5.94 -16.38
C PRO A 110 -31.91 6.99 -15.60
N PRO A 111 -31.46 8.26 -15.56
CA PRO A 111 -32.23 9.33 -14.94
C PRO A 111 -33.65 9.30 -15.52
N PRO A 112 -34.70 9.50 -14.71
CA PRO A 112 -36.06 9.53 -15.23
C PRO A 112 -36.13 10.60 -16.32
N SER A 113 -36.50 10.18 -17.53
CA SER A 113 -36.69 11.08 -18.67
C SER A 113 -37.62 12.22 -18.24
N PRO A 114 -37.32 13.49 -18.60
CA PRO A 114 -38.27 14.56 -18.35
C PRO A 114 -39.57 14.23 -19.10
N VAL A 115 -40.64 14.00 -18.33
CA VAL A 115 -41.99 13.86 -18.85
C VAL A 115 -42.37 15.24 -19.38
N HIS A 116 -42.61 15.31 -20.68
CA HIS A 116 -43.06 16.49 -21.42
C HIS A 116 -44.34 17.08 -20.82
#